data_AF-A0A845S7X6-F1
#
_entry.id   AF-A0A845S7X6-F1
#
_cell.length_a   1.000
_cell.length_b   1.000
_cell.length_c   1.000
_cell.angle_alpha   90.00
_cell.angle_beta   90.00
_cell.angle_gamma   90.00
#
_symmetry.space_group_name_H-M   'P 1'
#
loop_
_entity.id
_entity.type
_entity.pdbx_description
1 polymer ?
#
loop_
_entity_poly.entity_id
_entity_poly.type
_entity_poly.pdbx_seq_one_letter_code
_entity_poly.pdbx_strand_id
1 'polypeptide(L)'
;NYSNKRLVERKLRESLKNDKARIQFGRISNFGLLEMTRQRLRESSIKWEIQLSVDSFALKILKLLEERAFSDSKIKIIDVSLSKKIIDILNNNYSTELKFFKDKYKFKINLVQNAEFLSQEFLFIFYDAKKKIISEFNGTEVKEDTSTKEKTENSTKQDVKEILEKKEESIDQKKNDGYKGKRKKFFNKNRFKENKRPKKKETSPSKEIS
;
A
#
# COMPACT_ATOMS: atom_id res chain seq x y z
N ASN A 1 6.66 -18.93 -46.82
CA ASN A 1 6.07 -17.72 -47.44
C ASN A 1 6.60 -16.45 -46.74
N TYR A 2 7.84 -16.05 -47.05
CA TYR A 2 8.52 -14.90 -46.40
C TYR A 2 8.01 -13.54 -46.89
N SER A 3 7.35 -13.52 -48.05
CA SER A 3 6.79 -12.31 -48.66
C SER A 3 5.72 -11.69 -47.75
N ASN A 4 4.81 -12.50 -47.23
CA ASN A 4 3.72 -12.04 -46.37
C ASN A 4 4.25 -11.41 -45.07
N LYS A 5 5.29 -11.99 -44.45
CA LYS A 5 5.91 -11.44 -43.23
C LYS A 5 6.45 -10.02 -43.46
N ARG A 6 7.20 -9.82 -44.55
CA ARG A 6 7.76 -8.51 -44.92
C ARG A 6 6.67 -7.48 -45.23
N LEU A 7 5.58 -7.91 -45.88
CA LEU A 7 4.45 -7.02 -46.17
C LEU A 7 3.76 -6.53 -44.90
N VAL A 8 3.56 -7.42 -43.92
CA VAL A 8 2.99 -7.06 -42.62
C VAL A 8 3.91 -6.10 -41.85
N GLU A 9 5.21 -6.41 -41.76
CA GLU A 9 6.20 -5.53 -41.11
C GLU A 9 6.29 -4.14 -41.74
N ARG A 10 6.17 -4.06 -43.08
CA ARG A 10 6.17 -2.79 -43.82
C ARG A 10 4.91 -1.98 -43.52
N LYS A 11 3.74 -2.62 -43.60
CA LYS A 11 2.45 -1.96 -43.37
C LYS A 11 2.33 -1.46 -41.93
N LEU A 12 2.86 -2.20 -40.95
CA LEU A 12 2.91 -1.76 -39.56
C LEU A 12 3.77 -0.50 -39.40
N ARG A 13 4.98 -0.48 -39.98
CA ARG A 13 5.87 0.70 -39.97
C ARG A 13 5.22 1.92 -40.59
N GLU A 14 4.52 1.74 -41.71
CA GLU A 14 3.82 2.81 -42.40
C GLU A 14 2.66 3.38 -41.55
N SER A 15 1.87 2.51 -40.92
CA SER A 15 0.73 2.93 -40.07
C SER A 15 1.15 3.75 -38.84
N LEU A 16 2.34 3.51 -38.31
CA LEU A 16 2.85 4.14 -37.10
C LEU A 16 3.83 5.29 -37.38
N LYS A 17 4.01 5.68 -38.66
CA LYS A 17 4.92 6.77 -39.06
C LYS A 17 4.53 8.12 -38.47
N ASN A 18 3.23 8.33 -38.22
CA ASN A 18 2.70 9.58 -37.68
C ASN A 18 2.70 9.63 -36.15
N ASP A 19 3.18 8.58 -35.47
CA ASP A 19 3.31 8.61 -34.01
C ASP A 19 4.42 9.58 -33.60
N LYS A 20 4.17 10.34 -32.54
CA LYS A 20 5.14 11.30 -31.98
C LYS A 20 6.23 10.60 -31.18
N ALA A 21 5.96 9.42 -30.63
CA ALA A 21 6.94 8.66 -29.88
C ALA A 21 7.97 8.03 -30.82
N ARG A 22 9.24 7.97 -30.42
CA ARG A 22 10.22 7.16 -31.13
C ARG A 22 9.84 5.69 -31.02
N ILE A 23 9.64 5.03 -32.16
CA ILE A 23 9.33 3.60 -32.23
C ILE A 23 10.45 2.88 -32.98
N GLN A 24 10.94 1.79 -32.41
CA GLN A 24 11.88 0.87 -33.03
C GLN A 24 11.19 -0.47 -33.26
N PHE A 25 11.27 -0.98 -34.49
CA PHE A 25 10.66 -2.24 -34.89
C PHE A 25 11.73 -3.32 -35.09
N GLY A 26 11.48 -4.52 -34.53
CA GLY A 26 12.20 -5.74 -34.89
C GLY A 26 11.63 -6.40 -36.14
N ARG A 27 12.06 -7.64 -36.42
CA ARG A 27 11.46 -8.52 -37.44
C ARG A 27 10.56 -9.55 -36.78
N ILE A 28 9.65 -10.14 -37.54
CA ILE A 28 8.84 -11.27 -37.06
C ILE A 28 9.77 -12.45 -36.79
N SER A 29 9.84 -12.85 -35.52
CA SER A 29 10.60 -13.98 -35.01
C SER A 29 10.16 -15.30 -35.67
N ASN A 30 11.01 -16.32 -35.53
CA ASN A 30 10.67 -17.69 -35.96
C ASN A 30 9.43 -18.21 -35.20
N PHE A 31 9.19 -17.72 -33.98
CA PHE A 31 7.99 -17.99 -33.19
C PHE A 31 6.75 -17.21 -33.66
N GLY A 32 6.86 -16.35 -34.68
CA GLY A 32 5.75 -15.55 -35.21
C GLY A 32 5.44 -14.27 -34.43
N LEU A 33 6.24 -13.94 -33.41
CA LEU A 33 6.11 -12.72 -32.62
C LEU A 33 6.88 -11.55 -33.25
N LEU A 34 6.38 -10.32 -33.13
CA LEU A 34 7.07 -9.10 -33.53
C LEU A 34 7.36 -8.26 -32.30
N GLU A 35 8.64 -7.99 -32.05
CA GLU A 35 9.08 -7.11 -30.97
C GLU A 35 9.13 -5.66 -31.45
N MET A 36 8.62 -4.74 -30.63
CA MET A 36 8.77 -3.31 -30.88
C MET A 36 8.96 -2.57 -29.55
N THR A 37 9.79 -1.53 -29.59
CA THR A 37 10.00 -0.63 -28.46
C THR A 37 9.43 0.74 -28.82
N ARG A 38 8.61 1.30 -27.94
CA ARG A 38 8.00 2.62 -28.11
C ARG A 38 8.36 3.52 -26.93
N GLN A 39 8.89 4.71 -27.21
CA GLN A 39 9.23 5.69 -26.19
C GLN A 39 7.97 6.17 -25.45
N ARG A 40 8.06 6.25 -24.11
CA ARG A 40 6.98 6.76 -23.26
C ARG A 40 7.09 8.28 -23.13
N LEU A 41 6.11 9.02 -23.66
CA LEU A 41 6.09 10.50 -23.60
C LEU A 41 5.38 11.06 -22.36
N ARG A 42 4.53 10.26 -21.72
CA ARG A 42 3.78 10.61 -20.50
C ARG A 42 3.56 9.36 -19.67
N GLU A 43 3.26 9.55 -18.40
CA GLU A 43 2.78 8.49 -17.54
C GLU A 43 1.45 7.93 -18.05
N SER A 44 1.33 6.60 -18.08
CA SER A 44 0.11 5.87 -18.38
C SER A 44 -0.80 5.91 -17.16
N SER A 45 -2.08 6.17 -17.37
CA SER A 45 -3.10 6.14 -16.32
C SER A 45 -3.47 4.73 -15.85
N ILE A 46 -2.97 3.69 -16.52
CA ILE A 46 -3.22 2.29 -16.16
C ILE A 46 -2.21 1.85 -15.10
N LYS A 47 -2.74 1.49 -13.93
CA LYS A 47 -2.07 0.66 -12.92
C LYS A 47 -2.67 -0.74 -13.03
N TRP A 48 -1.86 -1.74 -13.35
CA TRP A 48 -2.27 -3.14 -13.27
C TRP A 48 -2.08 -3.62 -11.83
N GLU A 49 -3.07 -4.33 -11.32
CA GLU A 49 -3.02 -4.97 -10.00
C GLU A 49 -3.33 -6.46 -10.21
N ILE A 50 -2.42 -7.31 -9.74
CA ILE A 50 -2.60 -8.75 -9.82
C ILE A 50 -3.24 -9.18 -8.50
N GLN A 51 -4.50 -9.59 -8.58
CA GLN A 51 -5.25 -10.05 -7.43
C GLN A 51 -5.14 -11.58 -7.31
N LEU A 52 -4.83 -12.07 -6.11
CA LEU A 52 -4.85 -13.51 -5.82
C LEU A 52 -6.29 -14.03 -5.91
N SER A 53 -6.44 -15.25 -6.44
CA SER A 53 -7.68 -16.01 -6.31
C SER A 53 -7.96 -16.34 -4.84
N VAL A 54 -9.23 -16.57 -4.51
CA VAL A 54 -9.64 -16.82 -3.11
C VAL A 54 -8.95 -18.05 -2.52
N ASP A 55 -8.78 -19.12 -3.31
CA ASP A 55 -8.09 -20.34 -2.88
C ASP A 55 -6.60 -20.10 -2.66
N SER A 56 -5.95 -19.35 -3.57
CA SER A 56 -4.54 -18.98 -3.43
C SER A 56 -4.31 -18.10 -2.20
N PHE A 57 -5.25 -17.20 -1.92
CA PHE A 57 -5.22 -16.37 -0.73
C PHE A 57 -5.43 -17.19 0.56
N ALA A 58 -6.35 -18.15 0.57
CA ALA A 58 -6.52 -19.06 1.72
C ALA A 58 -5.22 -19.81 2.03
N LEU A 59 -4.53 -20.32 1.01
CA LEU A 59 -3.22 -20.95 1.17
C LEU A 59 -2.15 -19.96 1.67
N LYS A 60 -2.17 -18.70 1.21
CA LYS A 60 -1.29 -17.63 1.71
C LYS A 60 -1.49 -17.42 3.21
N ILE A 61 -2.73 -17.31 3.67
CA ILE A 61 -3.05 -17.19 5.11
C ILE A 61 -2.54 -18.38 5.91
N LEU A 62 -2.72 -19.59 5.39
CA LEU A 62 -2.26 -20.81 6.04
C LEU A 62 -0.73 -20.84 6.20
N LYS A 63 0.02 -20.42 5.18
CA LYS A 63 1.48 -20.31 5.22
C LYS A 63 1.96 -19.21 6.17
N LEU A 64 1.29 -18.05 6.18
CA LEU A 64 1.60 -16.98 7.12
C LEU A 64 1.43 -17.43 8.57
N LEU A 65 0.41 -18.23 8.85
CA LEU A 65 0.19 -18.82 10.16
C LEU A 65 1.31 -19.80 10.55
N GLU A 66 1.78 -20.62 9.62
CA GLU A 66 2.93 -21.52 9.83
C GLU A 66 4.22 -20.74 10.10
N GLU A 67 4.54 -19.72 9.30
CA GLU A 67 5.74 -18.89 9.46
C GLU A 67 5.79 -18.23 10.84
N ARG A 68 4.64 -17.73 11.32
CA ARG A 68 4.53 -17.07 12.63
C ARG A 68 4.68 -18.07 13.78
N ALA A 69 4.21 -19.29 13.60
CA ALA A 69 4.40 -20.35 14.60
C ALA A 69 5.88 -20.71 14.81
N PHE A 70 6.70 -20.63 13.75
CA PHE A 70 8.14 -20.86 13.85
C PHE A 70 8.91 -19.68 14.43
N SER A 71 8.47 -18.46 14.13
CA SER A 71 9.22 -17.24 14.45
C SER A 71 9.24 -16.92 15.95
N ASP A 72 8.09 -17.09 16.63
CA ASP A 72 7.93 -16.63 18.01
C ASP A 72 7.40 -17.73 18.93
N SER A 73 8.27 -18.32 19.74
CA SER A 73 7.93 -19.39 20.70
C SER A 73 7.01 -18.97 21.86
N LYS A 74 6.79 -17.66 22.03
CA LYS A 74 5.90 -17.10 23.07
C LYS A 74 4.43 -17.12 22.65
N ILE A 75 4.16 -17.24 21.35
CA ILE A 75 2.79 -17.21 20.82
C ILE A 75 2.11 -18.55 21.13
N LYS A 76 0.96 -18.50 21.80
CA LYS A 76 0.14 -19.70 22.06
C LYS A 76 -1.26 -19.61 21.50
N ILE A 77 -1.78 -18.42 21.26
CA ILE A 77 -3.12 -18.21 20.71
C ILE A 77 -2.99 -17.25 19.52
N ILE A 78 -3.65 -17.59 18.43
CA ILE A 78 -3.65 -16.83 17.18
C ILE A 78 -5.10 -16.60 16.78
N ASP A 79 -5.49 -15.34 16.73
CA ASP A 79 -6.80 -14.93 16.22
C ASP A 79 -6.60 -14.36 14.81
N VAL A 80 -7.28 -14.96 13.83
CA VAL A 80 -7.20 -14.56 12.43
C VAL A 80 -8.56 -14.03 12.00
N SER A 81 -8.63 -12.73 11.76
CA SER A 81 -9.83 -12.06 11.26
C SER A 81 -9.83 -12.08 9.73
N LEU A 82 -10.87 -12.66 9.13
CA LEU A 82 -10.96 -12.91 7.69
C LEU A 82 -12.40 -12.72 7.19
N SER A 83 -12.55 -12.58 5.87
CA SER A 83 -13.85 -12.66 5.20
C SER A 83 -14.44 -14.07 5.29
N LYS A 84 -15.78 -14.16 5.36
CA LYS A 84 -16.53 -15.43 5.50
C LYS A 84 -16.13 -16.47 4.47
N LYS A 85 -16.04 -16.06 3.20
CA LYS A 85 -15.74 -16.96 2.08
C LYS A 85 -14.40 -17.70 2.25
N ILE A 86 -13.41 -17.03 2.83
CA ILE A 86 -12.06 -17.56 3.03
C ILE A 86 -12.06 -18.53 4.20
N ILE A 87 -12.79 -18.20 5.28
CA ILE A 87 -12.96 -19.10 6.43
C ILE A 87 -13.63 -20.40 6.00
N ASP A 88 -14.66 -20.33 5.15
CA ASP A 88 -15.35 -21.51 4.63
C ASP A 88 -14.37 -22.39 3.82
N ILE A 89 -13.54 -21.80 2.97
CA ILE A 89 -12.52 -22.54 2.19
C ILE A 89 -11.46 -23.17 3.11
N LEU A 90 -10.97 -22.43 4.11
CA LEU A 90 -9.99 -22.95 5.07
C LEU A 90 -10.55 -24.15 5.85
N ASN A 91 -11.81 -24.10 6.27
CA ASN A 91 -12.43 -25.19 7.01
C ASN A 91 -12.77 -26.39 6.12
N ASN A 92 -13.18 -26.17 4.87
CA ASN A 92 -13.57 -27.26 3.98
C ASN A 92 -12.35 -27.96 3.38
N ASN A 93 -11.42 -27.19 2.82
CA ASN A 93 -10.31 -27.73 2.03
C ASN A 93 -9.04 -27.94 2.86
N TYR A 94 -8.83 -27.16 3.93
CA TYR A 94 -7.57 -27.14 4.70
C TYR A 94 -7.73 -27.54 6.18
N SER A 95 -8.81 -28.25 6.53
CA SER A 95 -9.07 -28.65 7.92
C SER A 95 -8.01 -29.61 8.47
N THR A 96 -7.47 -30.49 7.63
CA THR A 96 -6.43 -31.46 7.99
C THR A 96 -5.11 -30.76 8.34
N GLU A 97 -4.74 -29.76 7.58
CA GLU A 97 -3.54 -28.95 7.74
C GLU A 97 -3.65 -28.08 8.98
N LEU A 98 -4.82 -27.46 9.20
CA LEU A 98 -5.08 -26.70 10.42
C LEU A 98 -5.00 -27.57 11.68
N LYS A 99 -5.47 -28.83 11.63
CA LYS A 99 -5.32 -29.78 12.74
C LYS A 99 -3.85 -30.14 12.95
N PHE A 100 -3.14 -30.49 11.87
CA PHE A 100 -1.72 -30.80 11.93
C PHE A 100 -0.90 -29.67 12.57
N PHE A 101 -1.19 -28.42 12.24
CA PHE A 101 -0.52 -27.27 12.84
C PHE A 101 -0.86 -27.08 14.32
N LYS A 102 -2.12 -27.26 14.72
CA LYS A 102 -2.52 -27.23 16.13
C LYS A 102 -1.77 -28.28 16.94
N ASP A 103 -1.65 -29.50 16.42
CA ASP A 103 -1.04 -30.62 17.13
C ASP A 103 0.49 -30.49 17.20
N LYS A 104 1.13 -30.15 16.07
CA LYS A 104 2.59 -30.06 15.97
C LYS A 104 3.16 -28.92 16.82
N TYR A 105 2.54 -27.75 16.78
CA TYR A 105 3.09 -26.53 17.39
C TYR A 105 2.36 -26.11 18.68
N LYS A 106 1.28 -26.81 19.06
CA LYS A 106 0.54 -26.61 20.32
C LYS A 106 -0.02 -25.20 20.52
N PHE A 107 -0.35 -24.49 19.44
CA PHE A 107 -1.05 -23.21 19.51
C PHE A 107 -2.55 -23.36 19.17
N LYS A 108 -3.37 -22.49 19.74
CA LYS A 108 -4.80 -22.41 19.49
C LYS A 108 -5.08 -21.40 18.37
N ILE A 109 -5.68 -21.87 17.28
CA ILE A 109 -6.11 -21.02 16.15
C ILE A 109 -7.59 -20.73 16.28
N ASN A 110 -7.96 -19.46 16.33
CA ASN A 110 -9.34 -19.01 16.24
C ASN A 110 -9.52 -18.22 14.93
N LEU A 111 -10.50 -18.62 14.12
CA LEU A 111 -10.87 -17.88 12.91
C LEU A 111 -12.08 -17.00 13.26
N VAL A 112 -11.90 -15.68 13.13
CA VAL A 112 -12.93 -14.67 13.42
C VAL A 112 -13.45 -14.14 12.09
N GLN A 113 -14.76 -14.18 11.91
CA GLN A 113 -15.39 -13.59 10.73
C GLN A 113 -15.51 -12.08 10.91
N ASN A 114 -14.93 -11.31 9.99
CA ASN A 114 -15.18 -9.88 9.87
C ASN A 114 -15.94 -9.59 8.56
N ALA A 115 -17.08 -8.93 8.68
CA ALA A 115 -17.94 -8.58 7.53
C ALA A 115 -17.42 -7.37 6.73
N GLU A 116 -16.60 -6.52 7.34
CA GLU A 116 -16.01 -5.36 6.68
C GLU A 116 -14.86 -5.74 5.74
N PHE A 117 -14.25 -6.91 5.97
CA PHE A 117 -13.08 -7.35 5.21
C PHE A 117 -13.44 -7.82 3.80
N LEU A 118 -12.75 -7.25 2.82
CA LEU A 118 -12.75 -7.74 1.45
C LEU A 118 -11.98 -9.07 1.34
N SER A 119 -12.07 -9.70 0.18
CA SER A 119 -11.53 -11.06 -0.07
C SER A 119 -10.02 -11.21 0.14
N GLN A 120 -9.26 -10.13 0.30
CA GLN A 120 -7.79 -10.14 0.46
C GLN A 120 -7.31 -9.43 1.73
N GLU A 121 -8.24 -8.97 2.57
CA GLU A 121 -7.91 -8.29 3.81
C GLU A 121 -7.90 -9.28 4.96
N PHE A 122 -6.92 -9.12 5.84
CA PHE A 122 -6.78 -9.96 7.02
C PHE A 122 -6.06 -9.24 8.15
N LEU A 123 -6.38 -9.66 9.37
CA LEU A 123 -5.76 -9.18 10.61
C LEU A 123 -5.41 -10.40 11.47
N PHE A 124 -4.13 -10.54 11.80
CA PHE A 124 -3.65 -11.49 12.78
C PHE A 124 -3.41 -10.78 14.10
N ILE A 125 -3.96 -11.33 15.19
CA ILE A 125 -3.63 -10.93 16.55
C ILE A 125 -3.02 -12.13 17.25
N PHE A 126 -1.82 -11.93 17.80
CA PHE A 126 -1.07 -12.98 18.47
C PHE A 126 -1.09 -12.74 19.99
N TYR A 127 -1.40 -13.79 20.75
CA TYR A 127 -1.43 -13.72 22.20
C TYR A 127 -0.52 -14.76 22.86
N ASP A 128 -0.05 -14.40 24.06
CA ASP A 128 0.60 -15.31 25.00
C ASP A 128 -0.44 -16.23 25.69
N ALA A 129 0.02 -17.22 26.43
CA ALA A 129 -0.78 -18.10 27.28
C ALA A 129 -1.76 -17.34 28.20
N LYS A 130 -1.36 -16.13 28.64
CA LYS A 130 -2.14 -15.24 29.52
C LYS A 130 -3.06 -14.28 28.75
N LYS A 131 -3.29 -14.49 27.46
CA LYS A 131 -4.08 -13.62 26.57
C LYS A 131 -3.57 -12.17 26.49
N LYS A 132 -2.28 -11.94 26.73
CA LYS A 132 -1.65 -10.64 26.46
C LYS A 132 -1.28 -10.56 24.99
N ILE A 133 -1.60 -9.45 24.34
CA ILE A 133 -1.23 -9.19 22.94
C ILE A 133 0.29 -9.10 22.85
N ILE A 134 0.88 -9.90 21.98
CA ILE A 134 2.32 -9.89 21.68
C ILE A 134 2.56 -9.02 20.44
N SER A 135 1.78 -9.24 19.40
CA SER A 135 1.92 -8.55 18.13
C SER A 135 0.61 -8.58 17.33
N GLU A 136 0.48 -7.60 16.45
CA GLU A 136 -0.62 -7.49 15.48
C GLU A 136 -0.02 -7.37 14.08
N PHE A 137 -0.62 -8.05 13.11
CA PHE A 137 -0.16 -8.06 11.73
C PHE A 137 -1.34 -7.96 10.77
N ASN A 138 -1.41 -6.84 10.06
CA ASN A 138 -2.45 -6.56 9.10
C ASN A 138 -1.88 -6.71 7.70
N GLY A 139 -2.57 -7.47 6.86
CA GLY A 139 -2.41 -7.40 5.43
C GLY A 139 -3.60 -6.69 4.84
N THR A 140 -3.69 -5.38 5.09
CA THR A 140 -4.38 -4.54 4.12
C THR A 140 -3.34 -4.20 3.07
N GLU A 141 -3.64 -4.46 1.80
CA GLU A 141 -2.88 -3.87 0.69
C GLU A 141 -3.22 -2.36 0.61
N VAL A 142 -3.06 -1.63 1.73
CA VAL A 142 -2.95 -0.17 1.69
C VAL A 142 -1.54 0.09 1.18
N LYS A 143 -1.49 0.47 -0.08
CA LYS A 143 -0.31 0.98 -0.79
C LYS A 143 0.37 2.01 0.11
N GLU A 144 1.55 1.67 0.64
CA GLU A 144 2.57 2.68 0.91
C GLU A 144 2.87 3.31 -0.46
N ASP A 145 2.29 4.49 -0.72
CA ASP A 145 2.88 5.40 -1.67
C ASP A 145 4.31 5.64 -1.20
N THR A 146 5.28 5.24 -2.02
CA THR A 146 6.70 5.51 -1.84
C THR A 146 6.96 7.01 -2.00
N SER A 147 6.55 7.79 -1.00
CA SER A 147 6.92 9.20 -0.84
C SER A 147 6.78 9.65 0.61
N THR A 148 7.52 9.00 1.52
CA THR A 148 8.20 9.57 2.71
C THR A 148 8.63 8.44 3.64
N LYS A 149 9.73 7.75 3.30
CA LYS A 149 10.52 6.97 4.27
C LYS A 149 11.84 7.69 4.45
N GLU A 150 11.80 8.81 5.16
CA GLU A 150 12.88 9.32 6.01
C GLU A 150 12.22 10.26 7.04
N LYS A 151 12.37 9.92 8.33
CA LYS A 151 11.89 10.59 9.56
C LYS A 151 10.53 10.16 10.13
N THR A 152 10.49 8.98 10.78
CA THR A 152 9.66 8.76 11.98
C THR A 152 10.25 7.64 12.84
N GLU A 153 11.33 7.92 13.56
CA GLU A 153 11.79 7.10 14.69
C GLU A 153 11.48 7.74 16.07
N ASN A 154 10.71 8.83 16.15
CA ASN A 154 10.58 9.59 17.42
C ASN A 154 9.17 10.06 17.84
N SER A 155 8.06 9.64 17.22
CA SER A 155 6.73 10.19 17.56
C SER A 155 5.79 9.32 18.43
N THR A 156 6.06 8.03 18.66
CA THR A 156 5.07 7.15 19.33
C THR A 156 5.04 7.22 20.87
N LYS A 157 5.84 8.08 21.50
CA LYS A 157 5.85 8.22 22.99
C LYS A 157 5.02 9.39 23.53
N GLN A 158 4.51 10.29 22.68
CA GLN A 158 3.75 11.47 23.15
C GLN A 158 2.23 11.30 23.02
N ASP A 159 1.74 10.57 22.02
CA ASP A 159 0.30 10.50 21.75
C ASP A 159 -0.48 9.57 22.71
N VAL A 160 0.19 8.62 23.36
CA VAL A 160 -0.46 7.71 24.32
C VAL A 160 -0.70 8.37 25.68
N LYS A 161 0.09 9.39 26.06
CA LYS A 161 -0.13 10.13 27.31
C LYS A 161 -1.34 11.07 27.22
N GLU A 162 -1.55 11.70 26.07
CA GLU A 162 -2.64 12.66 25.89
C GLU A 162 -4.04 12.02 25.89
N ILE A 163 -4.14 10.73 25.56
CA ILE A 163 -5.41 9.99 25.55
C ILE A 163 -5.76 9.44 26.95
N LEU A 164 -4.75 9.17 27.80
CA LEU A 164 -4.94 8.71 29.17
C LEU A 164 -5.31 9.86 30.12
N GLU A 165 -4.69 11.05 29.96
CA GLU A 165 -5.02 12.22 30.78
C GLU A 165 -6.43 12.77 30.48
N LYS A 166 -6.90 12.71 29.21
CA LYS A 166 -8.26 13.17 28.83
C LYS A 166 -9.40 12.27 29.34
N LYS A 167 -9.12 11.03 29.76
CA LYS A 167 -10.15 10.13 30.34
C LYS A 167 -10.33 10.35 31.84
N GLU A 168 -9.27 10.73 32.56
CA GLU A 168 -9.34 10.98 34.01
C GLU A 168 -10.01 12.33 34.34
N GLU A 169 -9.92 13.35 33.46
CA GLU A 169 -10.60 14.64 33.67
C GLU A 169 -12.12 14.61 33.41
N SER A 170 -12.65 13.58 32.75
CA SER A 170 -14.06 13.52 32.35
C SER A 170 -15.03 12.93 33.39
N ILE A 171 -14.50 12.41 34.51
CA ILE A 171 -15.31 11.73 35.54
C ILE A 171 -15.62 12.64 36.75
N ASP A 172 -14.95 13.78 36.91
CA ASP A 172 -15.06 14.60 38.13
C ASP A 172 -15.45 16.05 37.84
N GLN A 173 -16.73 16.28 37.49
CA GLN A 173 -17.38 17.60 37.61
C GLN A 173 -18.91 17.53 37.43
N LYS A 174 -19.60 16.98 38.44
CA LYS A 174 -20.93 17.48 38.84
C LYS A 174 -20.83 17.97 40.27
N LYS A 175 -20.49 19.25 40.45
CA LYS A 175 -20.96 20.13 41.54
C LYS A 175 -20.33 21.53 41.47
N ASN A 176 -21.22 22.52 41.56
CA ASN A 176 -21.06 23.85 42.17
C ASN A 176 -20.37 24.99 41.40
N ASP A 177 -21.25 25.94 41.05
CA ASP A 177 -21.21 27.37 41.40
C ASP A 177 -20.10 28.31 40.90
N GLY A 178 -20.52 29.25 40.06
CA GLY A 178 -20.32 30.70 40.23
C GLY A 178 -18.90 31.26 40.19
N TYR A 179 -18.59 32.09 39.18
CA TYR A 179 -18.34 33.54 39.31
C TYR A 179 -17.80 34.14 37.99
N LYS A 180 -18.18 35.40 37.75
CA LYS A 180 -17.90 36.27 36.60
C LYS A 180 -16.40 36.64 36.45
N GLY A 181 -15.92 36.89 35.21
CA GLY A 181 -14.66 37.66 35.03
C GLY A 181 -14.04 37.82 33.63
N LYS A 182 -14.51 38.80 32.85
CA LYS A 182 -13.81 39.71 31.89
C LYS A 182 -12.53 39.27 31.11
N ARG A 183 -12.67 39.30 29.77
CA ARG A 183 -11.83 39.89 28.69
C ARG A 183 -10.31 40.04 28.87
N LYS A 184 -9.54 39.66 27.82
CA LYS A 184 -8.75 40.58 26.95
C LYS A 184 -8.25 39.93 25.65
N LYS A 185 -8.47 40.63 24.53
CA LYS A 185 -7.81 40.44 23.23
C LYS A 185 -6.46 41.16 23.25
N PHE A 186 -5.43 40.62 22.59
CA PHE A 186 -4.35 41.43 22.02
C PHE A 186 -3.91 40.93 20.65
N PHE A 187 -3.62 41.90 19.80
CA PHE A 187 -3.37 41.91 18.37
C PHE A 187 -1.85 42.01 18.11
N ASN A 188 -1.35 41.47 16.99
CA ASN A 188 -0.31 42.03 16.08
C ASN A 188 0.17 40.91 15.15
N LYS A 189 0.08 40.91 13.81
CA LYS A 189 0.21 41.88 12.70
C LYS A 189 1.67 42.15 12.25
N ASN A 190 1.92 41.80 10.97
CA ASN A 190 3.03 42.15 10.05
C ASN A 190 4.35 41.36 10.20
N ARG A 191 5.10 41.00 9.13
CA ARG A 191 5.44 41.76 7.91
C ARG A 191 5.75 40.87 6.68
N PHE A 192 5.30 41.36 5.53
CA PHE A 192 5.84 41.14 4.17
C PHE A 192 7.33 41.47 4.03
N LYS A 193 8.02 40.84 3.07
CA LYS A 193 8.97 41.49 2.15
C LYS A 193 9.19 40.66 0.87
N GLU A 194 8.86 41.28 -0.26
CA GLU A 194 9.21 40.87 -1.64
C GLU A 194 10.73 40.97 -1.89
N ASN A 195 11.24 40.28 -2.92
CA ASN A 195 12.23 40.88 -3.82
C ASN A 195 12.22 40.23 -5.23
N LYS A 196 12.27 41.11 -6.25
CA LYS A 196 12.19 40.86 -7.70
C LYS A 196 13.56 40.48 -8.32
N ARG A 197 13.48 39.82 -9.49
CA ARG A 197 14.53 39.40 -10.44
C ARG A 197 15.37 40.55 -11.03
N PRO A 198 16.45 40.21 -11.77
CA PRO A 198 16.65 40.80 -13.10
C PRO A 198 16.89 39.78 -14.24
N LYS A 199 16.41 40.13 -15.45
CA LYS A 199 16.65 39.47 -16.74
C LYS A 199 17.91 40.03 -17.43
N LYS A 200 18.60 39.21 -18.24
CA LYS A 200 19.53 39.57 -19.34
C LYS A 200 19.42 38.46 -20.40
N LYS A 201 19.57 38.62 -21.72
CA LYS A 201 19.50 39.70 -22.72
C LYS A 201 19.52 38.94 -24.07
N GLU A 202 18.68 39.30 -25.02
CA GLU A 202 18.72 38.78 -26.41
C GLU A 202 19.83 39.47 -27.22
N THR A 203 20.49 38.73 -28.12
CA THR A 203 21.18 39.28 -29.30
C THR A 203 21.24 38.25 -30.45
N SER A 204 20.65 38.60 -31.58
CA SER A 204 21.10 38.32 -32.97
C SER A 204 20.87 39.65 -33.74
N PRO A 205 21.36 39.91 -34.98
CA PRO A 205 22.08 39.05 -35.94
C PRO A 205 23.33 39.72 -36.59
N SER A 206 24.12 38.97 -37.37
CA SER A 206 24.99 39.55 -38.41
C SER A 206 25.14 38.61 -39.60
N LYS A 207 24.97 39.21 -40.79
CA LYS A 207 24.96 38.71 -42.16
C LYS A 207 26.38 38.42 -42.71
N GLU A 208 26.41 37.68 -43.84
CA GLU A 208 27.29 37.87 -45.02
C GLU A 208 28.79 37.45 -44.84
N ILE A 209 29.56 36.80 -45.73
CA ILE A 209 29.66 36.49 -47.19
C ILE A 209 30.69 35.32 -47.27
N SER A 210 30.53 34.24 -48.03
CA SER A 210 30.95 34.03 -49.44
C SER A 210 30.59 32.60 -49.84
#